data_AF-L1JVL9-F1
#
_entry.id   AF-L1JVL9-F1
#
_cell.length_a   1.000
_cell.length_b   1.000
_cell.length_c   1.000
_cell.angle_alpha   90.00
_cell.angle_beta   90.00
_cell.angle_gamma   90.00
#
_symmetry.space_group_name_H-M   'P 1'
#
loop_
_entity.id
_entity.type
_entity.pdbx_description
1 polymer ?
#
loop_
_entity_poly.entity_id
_entity_poly.type
_entity_poly.pdbx_seq_one_letter_code
_entity_poly.pdbx_strand_id
1 'polypeptide(L)'
;MPRKNTFQRSAPLAANFLTSQRMYQEVDHYEAFVDPELRARGYEGVYKQRNGIDKQDGCATFWKRKSFRLVHSRAVELDGAIERARPYIETPSYITHNVAAKTVVREIDKIERQFGHMTSLLMGDFNSMPQTRASEPLYTNYRQHFKGTLDYIFFRCPAEEEEEEEEVLDVPSPQDLGSQGLPDKSQPSDHLPLVCRAKLREKTET
;
A
#
# COMPACT_ATOMS: atom_id res chain seq x y z
N MET A 1 4.40 13.94 25.89
CA MET A 1 3.79 14.96 25.00
C MET A 1 3.19 14.24 23.81
N PRO A 2 1.88 14.37 23.52
CA PRO A 2 1.27 13.65 22.42
C PRO A 2 1.81 14.18 21.09
N ARG A 3 2.22 13.27 20.20
CA ARG A 3 2.60 13.62 18.82
C ARG A 3 1.38 14.26 18.16
N LYS A 4 1.51 15.51 17.72
CA LYS A 4 0.47 16.17 16.92
C LYS A 4 0.50 15.50 15.54
N ASN A 5 -0.34 14.49 15.33
CA ASN A 5 -0.63 14.00 13.99
C ASN A 5 -1.54 15.01 13.30
N THR A 6 -0.89 16.05 12.79
CA THR A 6 -1.50 17.01 11.87
C THR A 6 -1.62 16.31 10.53
N PHE A 7 -2.83 15.90 10.18
CA PHE A 7 -3.24 15.62 8.81
C PHE A 7 -3.26 16.93 7.97
N GLN A 8 -2.22 17.74 8.09
CA GLN A 8 -2.07 18.93 7.28
C GLN A 8 -1.47 18.50 5.95
N ARG A 9 -2.34 18.40 4.95
CA ARG A 9 -2.02 18.36 3.52
C ARG A 9 -0.88 17.39 3.19
N SER A 10 -1.21 16.11 3.03
CA SER A 10 -0.40 15.25 2.16
C SER A 10 -0.06 16.04 0.88
N ALA A 11 1.23 16.20 0.62
CA ALA A 11 1.86 17.17 -0.28
C ALA A 11 1.05 17.56 -1.55
N PRO A 12 1.20 18.80 -2.05
CA PRO A 12 0.61 19.24 -3.32
C PRO A 12 0.95 18.33 -4.53
N LEU A 13 2.01 17.52 -4.46
CA LEU A 13 2.37 16.52 -5.47
C LEU A 13 1.34 15.38 -5.63
N ALA A 14 0.74 14.88 -4.54
CA ALA A 14 -0.28 13.82 -4.61
C ALA A 14 -1.70 14.36 -4.89
N ALA A 15 -1.90 15.67 -4.86
CA ALA A 15 -3.21 16.30 -5.05
C ALA A 15 -3.68 16.28 -6.52
N ASN A 16 -2.74 16.18 -7.48
CA ASN A 16 -3.05 16.13 -8.91
C ASN A 16 -3.30 14.71 -9.45
N PHE A 17 -2.97 13.67 -8.69
CA PHE A 17 -3.31 12.28 -9.02
C PHE A 17 -4.57 11.87 -8.24
N LEU A 18 -5.73 11.95 -8.89
CA LEU A 18 -6.98 11.40 -8.38
C LEU A 18 -6.92 9.87 -8.43
N THR A 19 -6.35 9.24 -7.41
CA THR A 19 -6.33 7.78 -7.27
C THR A 19 -7.72 7.24 -6.91
N SER A 20 -8.15 6.18 -7.60
CA SER A 20 -9.45 5.55 -7.36
C SER A 20 -9.44 4.64 -6.12
N GLN A 21 -8.27 4.18 -5.70
CA GLN A 21 -8.00 3.42 -4.49
C GLN A 21 -6.83 4.05 -3.71
N ARG A 22 -6.83 3.90 -2.38
CA ARG A 22 -5.80 4.42 -1.47
C ARG A 22 -5.58 3.42 -0.34
N MET A 23 -4.32 3.11 -0.04
CA MET A 23 -3.94 2.37 1.16
C MET A 23 -3.17 3.30 2.09
N TYR A 24 -3.53 3.28 3.37
CA TYR A 24 -2.82 3.99 4.42
C TYR A 24 -2.35 2.98 5.47
N GLN A 25 -1.13 3.18 5.95
CA GLN A 25 -0.50 2.37 7.00
C GLN A 25 -0.21 3.23 8.22
N GLU A 26 -0.03 2.58 9.37
CA GLU A 26 0.15 3.21 10.68
C GLU A 26 -0.93 4.26 11.00
N VAL A 27 -2.16 3.99 10.56
CA VAL A 27 -3.30 4.91 10.66
C VAL A 27 -3.82 4.93 12.08
N ASP A 28 -3.62 6.06 12.75
CA ASP A 28 -4.26 6.41 14.00
C ASP A 28 -5.47 7.33 13.77
N HIS A 29 -6.27 7.53 14.82
CA HIS A 29 -7.44 8.42 14.80
C HIS A 29 -8.40 8.18 13.61
N TYR A 30 -8.53 6.94 13.16
CA TYR A 30 -9.29 6.57 11.96
C TYR A 30 -10.72 7.11 11.99
N GLU A 31 -11.48 6.81 13.05
CA GLU A 31 -12.89 7.20 13.16
C GLU A 31 -13.06 8.72 13.38
N ALA A 32 -12.14 9.32 14.12
CA ALA A 32 -12.25 10.73 14.49
C ALA A 32 -11.87 11.67 13.34
N PHE A 33 -11.02 11.23 12.42
CA PHE A 33 -10.41 12.12 11.45
C PHE A 33 -10.36 11.53 10.03
N VAL A 34 -9.75 10.36 9.86
CA VAL A 34 -9.42 9.81 8.54
C VAL A 34 -10.66 9.43 7.74
N ASP A 35 -11.58 8.69 8.35
CA ASP A 35 -12.82 8.26 7.69
C ASP A 35 -13.73 9.46 7.34
N PRO A 36 -14.01 10.42 8.26
CA PRO A 36 -14.78 11.62 7.91
C PRO A 36 -14.20 12.43 6.75
N GLU A 37 -12.89 12.68 6.73
CA GLU A 37 -12.25 13.49 5.68
C GLU A 37 -12.35 12.80 4.30
N LEU A 38 -12.08 11.48 4.25
CA LEU A 38 -12.10 10.74 2.99
C LEU A 38 -13.53 10.50 2.49
N ARG A 39 -14.49 10.27 3.39
CA ARG A 39 -15.92 10.20 3.04
C ARG A 39 -16.43 11.49 2.42
N ALA A 40 -16.04 12.64 2.97
CA ALA A 40 -16.37 13.95 2.40
C ALA A 40 -15.83 14.13 0.97
N ARG A 41 -14.75 13.43 0.61
CA ARG A 41 -14.16 13.40 -0.73
C ARG A 41 -14.70 12.28 -1.63
N GLY A 42 -15.76 11.58 -1.20
CA GLY A 42 -16.42 10.53 -1.97
C GLY A 42 -15.74 9.17 -1.91
N TYR A 43 -14.82 8.96 -0.96
CA TYR A 43 -14.27 7.64 -0.68
C TYR A 43 -15.15 6.88 0.33
N GLU A 44 -14.93 5.59 0.37
CA GLU A 44 -15.38 4.64 1.39
C GLU A 44 -14.19 3.75 1.72
N GLY A 45 -14.11 3.16 2.92
CA GLY A 45 -12.97 2.33 3.27
C GLY A 45 -13.24 1.34 4.39
N VAL A 46 -12.30 0.41 4.55
CA VAL A 46 -12.18 -0.49 5.70
C VAL A 46 -10.94 -0.15 6.50
N TYR A 47 -11.00 -0.40 7.81
CA TYR A 47 -9.87 -0.24 8.73
C TYR A 47 -9.72 -1.46 9.60
N LYS A 48 -8.46 -1.86 9.82
CA LYS A 48 -8.09 -2.87 10.81
C LYS A 48 -7.02 -2.29 11.72
N GLN A 49 -7.40 -2.02 12.96
CA GLN A 49 -6.48 -1.71 14.05
C GLN A 49 -5.58 -2.92 14.35
N ARG A 50 -4.31 -2.66 14.65
CA ARG A 50 -3.38 -3.70 15.11
C ARG A 50 -3.83 -4.24 16.46
N ASN A 51 -3.56 -5.51 16.70
CA ASN A 51 -3.87 -6.15 17.97
C ASN A 51 -2.89 -5.65 19.06
N GLY A 52 -3.41 -5.42 20.26
CA GLY A 52 -2.65 -4.96 21.42
C GLY A 52 -3.35 -3.82 22.13
N ILE A 53 -3.37 -3.86 23.47
CA ILE A 53 -4.10 -2.90 24.32
C ILE A 53 -3.64 -1.46 24.07
N ASP A 54 -2.36 -1.27 23.73
CA ASP A 54 -1.74 0.05 23.53
C ASP A 54 -1.60 0.44 22.05
N LYS A 55 -2.10 -0.37 21.10
CA LYS A 55 -2.00 -0.09 19.68
C LYS A 55 -3.20 0.72 19.24
N GLN A 56 -3.00 1.99 18.90
CA GLN A 56 -4.04 2.86 18.34
C GLN A 56 -3.92 2.99 16.81
N ASP A 57 -2.89 2.37 16.23
CA ASP A 57 -2.58 2.38 14.81
C ASP A 57 -3.07 1.12 14.10
N GLY A 58 -3.28 1.22 12.79
CA GLY A 58 -3.76 0.14 11.95
C GLY A 58 -3.51 0.37 10.47
N CYS A 59 -4.12 -0.46 9.64
CA CYS A 59 -4.11 -0.28 8.19
C CYS A 59 -5.51 0.06 7.71
N ALA A 60 -5.62 0.99 6.77
CA ALA A 60 -6.87 1.36 6.15
C ALA A 60 -6.77 1.26 4.62
N THR A 61 -7.82 0.75 3.99
CA THR A 61 -7.97 0.71 2.54
C THR A 61 -9.22 1.47 2.15
N PHE A 62 -9.08 2.42 1.23
CA PHE A 62 -10.16 3.27 0.74
C PHE A 62 -10.31 3.17 -0.79
N TRP A 63 -11.53 3.33 -1.28
CA TRP A 63 -11.87 3.36 -2.70
C TRP A 63 -12.93 4.43 -3.00
N LYS A 64 -12.97 4.92 -4.24
CA LYS A 64 -14.01 5.85 -4.70
C LYS A 64 -15.35 5.10 -4.81
N ARG A 65 -16.38 5.58 -4.09
CA ARG A 65 -17.74 4.99 -4.10
C ARG A 65 -18.36 4.89 -5.50
N LYS A 66 -18.02 5.82 -6.39
CA LYS A 66 -18.51 5.83 -7.78
C LYS A 66 -17.82 4.80 -8.69
N SER A 67 -16.71 4.22 -8.25
CA SER A 67 -15.87 3.32 -9.05
C SER A 67 -15.87 1.90 -8.52
N PHE A 68 -15.95 1.74 -7.18
CA PHE A 68 -15.91 0.44 -6.53
C PHE A 68 -16.95 0.36 -5.43
N ARG A 69 -17.37 -0.88 -5.14
CA ARG A 69 -18.20 -1.23 -3.98
C ARG A 69 -17.55 -2.42 -3.29
N LEU A 70 -17.54 -2.41 -1.95
CA LEU A 70 -17.07 -3.55 -1.18
C LEU A 70 -17.96 -4.78 -1.41
N VAL A 71 -17.35 -5.88 -1.82
CA VAL A 71 -18.02 -7.19 -1.95
C VAL A 71 -17.67 -8.09 -0.77
N HIS A 72 -16.39 -8.13 -0.40
CA HIS A 72 -15.88 -8.94 0.71
C HIS A 72 -14.71 -8.22 1.39
N SER A 73 -14.58 -8.40 2.70
CA SER A 73 -13.44 -7.93 3.47
C SER A 73 -13.04 -9.01 4.47
N ARG A 74 -11.74 -9.21 4.63
CA ARG A 74 -11.19 -10.13 5.60
C ARG A 74 -9.94 -9.54 6.24
N ALA A 75 -9.95 -9.46 7.56
CA ALA A 75 -8.75 -9.16 8.33
C ALA A 75 -7.93 -10.45 8.50
N VAL A 76 -6.61 -10.34 8.29
CA VAL A 76 -5.68 -11.46 8.48
C VAL A 76 -4.78 -11.11 9.66
N GLU A 77 -4.76 -11.99 10.65
CA GLU A 77 -3.88 -11.88 11.80
C GLU A 77 -2.67 -12.77 11.58
N LEU A 78 -1.50 -12.21 11.80
CA LEU A 78 -0.22 -12.83 11.45
C LEU A 78 0.37 -13.53 12.68
N ASP A 79 -0.34 -14.51 13.23
CA ASP A 79 0.13 -15.30 14.36
C ASP A 79 0.78 -16.60 13.86
N GLY A 80 2.12 -16.60 13.80
CA GLY A 80 2.96 -17.82 13.83
C GLY A 80 2.82 -18.85 12.69
N ALA A 81 2.05 -18.61 11.64
CA ALA A 81 1.83 -19.62 10.60
C ALA A 81 3.03 -19.75 9.63
N ILE A 82 3.90 -20.73 9.91
CA ILE A 82 4.92 -21.23 8.99
C ILE A 82 4.30 -22.32 8.13
N GLU A 83 4.26 -22.15 6.80
CA GLU A 83 4.43 -23.26 5.85
C GLU A 83 4.69 -22.79 4.41
N ARG A 84 5.10 -23.72 3.54
CA ARG A 84 5.51 -23.49 2.15
C ARG A 84 4.29 -23.48 1.23
N ALA A 85 3.80 -22.30 0.84
CA ALA A 85 3.02 -22.15 -0.40
C ALA A 85 3.90 -21.50 -1.45
N ARG A 86 3.66 -21.83 -2.72
CA ARG A 86 4.21 -21.08 -3.84
C ARG A 86 3.43 -19.75 -3.91
N PRO A 87 4.09 -18.59 -3.90
CA PRO A 87 3.40 -17.32 -4.08
C PRO A 87 2.76 -17.31 -5.47
N TYR A 88 1.51 -16.90 -5.54
CA TYR A 88 0.80 -16.73 -6.81
C TYR A 88 0.96 -15.28 -7.34
N ILE A 89 1.27 -14.28 -6.48
CA ILE A 89 1.80 -12.97 -6.94
C ILE A 89 3.30 -13.17 -7.14
N GLU A 90 3.81 -12.86 -8.33
CA GLU A 90 5.25 -12.74 -8.55
C GLU A 90 5.78 -11.62 -7.66
N THR A 91 6.35 -12.02 -6.53
CA THR A 91 7.05 -11.11 -5.62
C THR A 91 8.53 -11.39 -5.73
N PRO A 92 9.38 -10.35 -5.68
CA PRO A 92 10.82 -10.55 -5.65
C PRO A 92 11.24 -11.44 -4.48
N SER A 93 12.32 -12.21 -4.65
CA SER A 93 12.78 -13.20 -3.68
C SER A 93 12.94 -12.62 -2.28
N TYR A 94 13.44 -11.38 -2.15
CA TYR A 94 13.64 -10.69 -0.87
C TYR A 94 12.33 -10.36 -0.12
N ILE A 95 11.22 -10.22 -0.84
CA ILE A 95 9.86 -10.13 -0.25
C ILE A 95 9.32 -11.52 0.05
N THR A 96 9.55 -12.50 -0.85
CA THR A 96 9.03 -13.85 -0.63
C THR A 96 9.55 -14.48 0.65
N HIS A 97 10.69 -14.07 1.22
CA HIS A 97 11.17 -14.59 2.50
C HIS A 97 10.38 -14.06 3.71
N ASN A 98 9.59 -12.99 3.53
CA ASN A 98 8.75 -12.43 4.57
C ASN A 98 7.54 -13.36 4.83
N VAL A 99 7.48 -13.93 6.04
CA VAL A 99 6.40 -14.85 6.46
C VAL A 99 5.03 -14.19 6.43
N ALA A 100 4.95 -12.90 6.77
CA ALA A 100 3.71 -12.14 6.69
C ALA A 100 3.24 -12.02 5.24
N ALA A 101 4.14 -11.66 4.32
CA ALA A 101 3.82 -11.57 2.89
C ALA A 101 3.30 -12.91 2.34
N LYS A 102 3.96 -14.03 2.67
CA LYS A 102 3.48 -15.37 2.29
C LYS A 102 2.07 -15.66 2.81
N THR A 103 1.78 -15.25 4.04
CA THR A 103 0.47 -15.47 4.67
C THR A 103 -0.61 -14.67 3.95
N VAL A 104 -0.35 -13.40 3.63
CA VAL A 104 -1.29 -12.56 2.87
C VAL A 104 -1.52 -13.11 1.47
N VAL A 105 -0.47 -13.50 0.75
CA VAL A 105 -0.61 -14.09 -0.60
C VAL A 105 -1.50 -15.34 -0.59
N ARG A 106 -1.37 -16.21 0.42
CA ARG A 106 -2.27 -17.38 0.57
C ARG A 106 -3.73 -17.01 0.76
N GLU A 107 -4.00 -15.94 1.50
CA GLU A 107 -5.37 -15.47 1.72
C GLU A 107 -5.95 -14.84 0.45
N ILE A 108 -5.13 -14.13 -0.34
CA ILE A 108 -5.48 -13.68 -1.69
C ILE A 108 -5.86 -14.88 -2.56
N ASP A 109 -5.04 -15.93 -2.61
CA ASP A 109 -5.30 -17.12 -3.42
C ASP A 109 -6.63 -17.80 -3.05
N LYS A 110 -6.99 -17.83 -1.77
CA LYS A 110 -8.27 -18.39 -1.30
C LYS A 110 -9.45 -17.56 -1.79
N ILE A 111 -9.33 -16.24 -1.73
CA ILE A 111 -10.37 -15.30 -2.18
C ILE A 111 -10.52 -15.41 -3.70
N GLU A 112 -9.43 -15.42 -4.46
CA GLU A 112 -9.47 -15.56 -5.92
C GLU A 112 -10.11 -16.88 -6.35
N ARG A 113 -9.79 -18.00 -5.70
CA ARG A 113 -10.47 -19.27 -5.99
C ARG A 113 -11.96 -19.24 -5.74
N GLN A 114 -12.42 -18.40 -4.81
CA GLN A 114 -13.83 -18.25 -4.49
C GLN A 114 -14.57 -17.33 -5.47
N PHE A 115 -13.92 -16.26 -5.92
CA PHE A 115 -14.54 -15.21 -6.74
C PHE A 115 -14.16 -15.27 -8.24
N GLY A 116 -13.29 -16.19 -8.63
CA GLY A 116 -12.70 -16.25 -9.97
C GLY A 116 -11.33 -15.55 -9.99
N HIS A 117 -10.52 -15.86 -11.01
CA HIS A 117 -9.25 -15.16 -11.21
C HIS A 117 -9.54 -13.68 -11.49
N MET A 118 -9.27 -12.83 -10.50
CA MET A 118 -9.47 -11.39 -10.55
C MET A 118 -8.13 -10.69 -10.52
N THR A 119 -8.11 -9.44 -11.00
CA THR A 119 -6.99 -8.54 -10.77
C THR A 119 -6.73 -8.35 -9.28
N SER A 120 -5.47 -8.50 -8.88
CA SER A 120 -5.06 -8.41 -7.48
C SER A 120 -3.99 -7.37 -7.24
N LEU A 121 -4.16 -6.62 -6.15
CA LEU A 121 -3.22 -5.63 -5.64
C LEU A 121 -2.75 -6.05 -4.24
N LEU A 122 -1.44 -6.15 -4.06
CA LEU A 122 -0.80 -6.38 -2.78
C LEU A 122 0.06 -5.15 -2.43
N MET A 123 -0.39 -4.37 -1.46
CA MET A 123 0.23 -3.10 -1.06
C MET A 123 0.68 -3.20 0.40
N GLY A 124 1.87 -2.68 0.74
CA GLY A 124 2.36 -2.77 2.11
C GLY A 124 3.78 -2.24 2.32
N ASP A 125 4.11 -1.96 3.59
CA ASP A 125 5.47 -1.91 4.10
C ASP A 125 5.89 -3.35 4.43
N PHE A 126 6.81 -3.88 3.65
CA PHE A 126 7.29 -5.24 3.79
C PHE A 126 8.53 -5.34 4.68
N ASN A 127 9.10 -4.21 5.11
CA ASN A 127 10.33 -4.16 5.89
C ASN A 127 11.47 -5.01 5.27
N SER A 128 11.49 -5.10 3.94
CA SER A 128 12.41 -5.93 3.17
C SER A 128 13.00 -5.11 2.02
N MET A 129 14.32 -4.91 2.05
CA MET A 129 15.03 -4.21 0.99
C MET A 129 15.33 -5.10 -0.21
N PRO A 130 15.45 -4.51 -1.41
CA PRO A 130 15.82 -5.27 -2.58
C PRO A 130 17.29 -5.68 -2.56
N GLN A 131 17.58 -6.79 -3.24
CA GLN A 131 18.95 -7.25 -3.44
C GLN A 131 19.67 -6.43 -4.51
N THR A 132 18.94 -5.88 -5.49
CA THR A 132 19.47 -5.03 -6.56
C THR A 132 18.60 -3.78 -6.72
N ARG A 133 19.22 -2.62 -7.00
CA ARG A 133 18.51 -1.33 -7.10
C ARG A 133 18.13 -0.92 -8.53
N ALA A 134 18.25 -1.83 -9.51
CA ALA A 134 18.25 -1.43 -10.91
C ALA A 134 16.90 -0.89 -11.42
N SER A 135 15.78 -1.28 -10.80
CA SER A 135 14.41 -0.90 -11.22
C SER A 135 13.55 -0.39 -10.07
N GLU A 136 14.14 -0.13 -8.91
CA GLU A 136 13.42 0.26 -7.70
C GLU A 136 13.86 1.65 -7.24
N PRO A 137 12.97 2.43 -6.59
CA PRO A 137 13.36 3.72 -6.04
C PRO A 137 14.51 3.53 -5.05
N LEU A 138 15.30 4.59 -4.82
CA LEU A 138 16.39 4.56 -3.85
C LEU A 138 15.90 4.43 -2.41
N TYR A 139 14.68 4.93 -2.16
CA TYR A 139 14.06 4.92 -0.85
C TYR A 139 12.55 5.09 -0.97
N THR A 140 11.85 4.51 0.00
CA THR A 140 10.46 4.81 0.35
C THR A 140 10.37 5.18 1.81
N ASN A 141 11.27 4.66 2.65
CA ASN A 141 11.56 5.17 3.99
C ASN A 141 12.80 6.07 3.97
N TYR A 142 12.70 7.28 4.54
CA TYR A 142 13.75 8.29 4.50
C TYR A 142 14.03 8.90 5.88
N ARG A 143 14.60 8.14 6.81
CA ARG A 143 15.06 8.66 8.11
C ARG A 143 16.46 9.26 8.03
N GLN A 144 16.87 9.97 9.09
CA GLN A 144 18.22 10.53 9.23
C GLN A 144 19.30 9.45 9.05
N HIS A 145 19.14 8.32 9.75
CA HIS A 145 20.13 7.24 9.83
C HIS A 145 19.80 6.00 8.99
N PHE A 146 18.64 5.98 8.33
CA PHE A 146 18.22 4.88 7.47
C PHE A 146 17.46 5.40 6.27
N LYS A 147 17.85 4.95 5.07
CA LYS A 147 17.19 5.30 3.81
C LYS A 147 17.13 4.03 2.97
N GLY A 148 15.93 3.60 2.62
CA GLY A 148 15.74 2.33 1.92
C GLY A 148 14.34 2.14 1.40
N THR A 149 14.22 1.24 0.44
CA THR A 149 12.95 0.85 -0.19
C THR A 149 12.39 -0.31 0.60
N LEU A 150 11.27 -0.06 1.25
CA LEU A 150 10.56 -1.01 2.12
C LEU A 150 9.09 -1.18 1.71
N ASP A 151 8.55 -0.19 1.01
CA ASP A 151 7.15 -0.12 0.61
C ASP A 151 7.01 -0.58 -0.84
N TYR A 152 5.96 -1.36 -1.11
CA TYR A 152 5.71 -1.91 -2.44
C TYR A 152 4.22 -1.94 -2.77
N ILE A 153 3.92 -1.78 -4.06
CA ILE A 153 2.63 -2.07 -4.68
C ILE A 153 2.91 -3.17 -5.71
N PHE A 154 2.49 -4.39 -5.40
CA PHE A 154 2.51 -5.50 -6.34
C PHE A 154 1.16 -5.63 -7.02
N PHE A 155 1.21 -5.85 -8.32
CA PHE A 155 0.05 -6.00 -9.18
C PHE A 155 0.06 -7.37 -9.84
N ARG A 156 -1.12 -7.94 -10.08
CA ARG A 156 -1.29 -9.15 -10.90
C ARG A 156 -2.57 -9.06 -11.71
N CYS A 157 -2.43 -9.19 -13.03
CA CYS A 157 -3.54 -9.42 -13.95
C CYS A 157 -3.81 -10.93 -14.14
N PRO A 158 -5.09 -11.37 -14.26
CA PRO A 158 -5.43 -12.66 -14.83
C PRO A 158 -4.83 -12.83 -16.24
N ALA A 159 -4.64 -14.08 -16.69
CA ALA A 159 -4.09 -14.35 -18.01
C ALA A 159 -4.99 -13.82 -19.13
N GLU A 160 -6.27 -13.59 -18.84
CA GLU A 160 -7.31 -13.08 -19.73
C GLU A 160 -7.38 -11.53 -19.76
N GLU A 161 -6.54 -10.85 -18.99
CA GLU A 161 -6.44 -9.39 -18.99
C GLU A 161 -5.06 -8.97 -19.52
N GLU A 162 -4.98 -7.81 -20.17
CA GLU A 162 -3.71 -7.19 -20.54
C GLU A 162 -3.48 -5.93 -19.71
N GLU A 163 -2.27 -5.85 -19.15
CA GLU A 163 -1.73 -4.60 -18.62
C GLU A 163 -1.50 -3.65 -19.78
N GLU A 164 -2.28 -2.56 -19.81
CA GLU A 164 -2.21 -1.61 -20.91
C GLU A 164 -1.09 -0.60 -20.69
N GLU A 165 -1.09 0.05 -19.52
CA GLU A 165 -0.13 1.09 -19.16
C GLU A 165 -0.05 1.22 -17.63
N GLU A 166 1.18 1.26 -17.12
CA GLU A 166 1.48 1.64 -15.74
C GLU A 166 2.27 2.96 -15.72
N GLU A 167 1.79 3.93 -14.96
CA GLU A 167 2.55 5.14 -14.64
C GLU A 167 2.79 5.19 -13.14
N VAL A 168 4.06 5.24 -12.74
CA VAL A 168 4.48 5.36 -11.35
C VAL A 168 4.97 6.77 -11.13
N LEU A 169 4.49 7.41 -10.06
CA LEU A 169 5.01 8.71 -9.66
C LEU A 169 6.39 8.53 -9.00
N ASP A 170 7.40 9.22 -9.52
CA ASP A 170 8.74 9.22 -8.94
C ASP A 170 8.74 9.72 -7.50
N VAL A 171 9.61 9.15 -6.69
CA VAL A 171 9.87 9.64 -5.33
C VAL A 171 10.69 10.93 -5.38
N PRO A 172 10.45 11.91 -4.48
CA PRO A 172 11.24 13.15 -4.43
C PRO A 172 12.75 12.88 -4.31
N SER A 173 13.58 13.73 -4.91
CA SER A 173 15.04 13.57 -4.89
C SER A 173 15.66 13.87 -3.51
N PRO A 174 16.90 13.43 -3.21
CA PRO A 174 17.55 13.78 -1.95
C PRO A 174 17.75 15.28 -1.77
N GLN A 175 17.84 16.04 -2.87
CA GLN A 175 17.91 17.50 -2.87
C GLN A 175 16.59 18.12 -2.42
N ASP A 176 15.45 17.55 -2.81
CA ASP A 176 14.12 18.01 -2.43
C ASP A 176 13.79 17.71 -0.96
N LEU A 177 14.24 16.56 -0.46
CA LEU A 177 13.99 16.11 0.93
C LEU A 177 15.01 16.64 1.94
N GLY A 178 16.20 17.03 1.48
CA GLY A 178 17.30 17.44 2.35
C GLY A 178 17.93 16.29 3.16
N SER A 179 18.99 16.59 3.90
CA SER A 179 19.82 15.56 4.54
C SER A 179 19.33 15.09 5.92
N GLN A 180 18.44 15.84 6.56
CA GLN A 180 17.99 15.58 7.94
C GLN A 180 17.07 14.37 8.06
N GLY A 181 16.47 13.93 6.95
CA GLY A 181 15.47 12.86 6.97
C GLY A 181 14.08 13.37 7.37
N LEU A 182 13.12 12.47 7.22
CA LEU A 182 11.71 12.63 7.54
C LEU A 182 11.37 11.94 8.88
N PRO A 183 10.26 12.32 9.55
CA PRO A 183 9.32 13.37 9.17
C PRO A 183 9.89 14.78 9.38
N ASP A 184 9.31 15.76 8.70
CA ASP A 184 9.63 17.18 8.86
C ASP A 184 8.37 18.08 8.90
N LYS A 185 8.53 19.40 8.79
CA LYS A 185 7.41 20.35 8.83
C LYS A 185 6.44 20.23 7.64
N SER A 186 6.91 19.71 6.51
CA SER A 186 6.16 19.56 5.27
C SER A 186 5.63 18.14 5.03
N GLN A 187 6.30 17.14 5.61
CA GLN A 187 6.00 15.73 5.40
C GLN A 187 5.88 15.01 6.76
N PRO A 188 4.66 14.61 7.17
CA PRO A 188 4.37 14.15 8.52
C PRO A 188 4.79 12.69 8.80
N SER A 189 5.16 11.93 7.76
CA SER A 189 5.61 10.55 7.86
C SER A 189 7.07 10.43 7.41
N ASP A 190 7.81 9.47 7.97
CA ASP A 190 9.13 9.09 7.46
C ASP A 190 9.07 8.19 6.22
N HIS A 191 7.88 7.74 5.85
CA HIS A 191 7.62 7.05 4.58
C HIS A 191 7.06 8.02 3.54
N LEU A 192 7.45 7.79 2.29
CA LEU A 192 6.96 8.47 1.10
C LEU A 192 5.78 7.70 0.51
N PRO A 193 4.69 8.37 0.11
CA PRO A 193 3.56 7.69 -0.50
C PRO A 193 3.96 7.13 -1.87
N LEU A 194 3.64 5.85 -2.11
CA LEU A 194 3.69 5.28 -3.44
C LEU A 194 2.38 5.56 -4.17
N VAL A 195 2.49 6.03 -5.41
CA VAL A 195 1.34 6.32 -6.27
C VAL A 195 1.60 5.71 -7.63
N CYS A 196 0.70 4.83 -8.07
CA CYS A 196 0.67 4.30 -9.42
C CYS A 196 -0.70 4.54 -10.06
N ARG A 197 -0.70 4.62 -11.39
CA ARG A 197 -1.89 4.55 -12.23
C ARG A 197 -1.75 3.31 -13.11
N ALA A 198 -2.60 2.33 -12.88
CA ALA A 198 -2.74 1.14 -13.72
C ALA A 198 -4.03 1.24 -14.55
N LYS A 199 -3.94 0.91 -15.83
CA LYS A 199 -5.10 0.68 -16.71
C LYS A 199 -5.22 -0.81 -17.02
N LEU A 200 -6.41 -1.34 -16.81
CA LEU A 200 -6.75 -2.74 -17.08
C LEU A 200 -7.61 -2.81 -18.34
N ARG A 201 -7.24 -3.71 -19.26
CA ARG A 201 -8.07 -4.05 -20.42
C ARG A 201 -8.49 -5.51 -20.34
N GLU A 202 -9.76 -5.77 -20.60
CA GLU A 202 -10.24 -7.11 -20.94
C GLU A 202 -9.60 -7.52 -22.26
N LYS A 203 -9.05 -8.74 -22.36
CA LYS A 203 -8.63 -9.25 -23.67
C LYS A 203 -9.84 -9.38 -24.56
N THR A 204 -9.86 -8.61 -25.65
CA THR A 204 -10.77 -8.89 -26.76
C THR A 204 -10.43 -10.26 -27.34
N GLU A 205 -11.40 -11.17 -27.34
CA GLU A 205 -11.31 -12.44 -28.07
C GLU A 205 -10.96 -12.13 -29.54
N THR A 206 -9.76 -12.57 -29.99
CA THR A 206 -9.33 -12.52 -31.39
C THR A 206 -9.74 -13.78 -32.14
#